data_AF-A0A8T5Y2Q5-F1
#
_entry.id   AF-A0A8T5Y2Q5-F1
#
_cell.length_a   1.000
_cell.length_b   1.000
_cell.length_c   1.000
_cell.angle_alpha   90.00
_cell.angle_beta   90.00
_cell.angle_gamma   90.00
#
_symmetry.space_group_name_H-M   'P 1'
#
loop_
_entity.id
_entity.type
_entity.pdbx_description
1 polymer ?
#
loop_
_entity_poly.entity_id
_entity_poly.type
_entity_poly.pdbx_seq_one_letter_code
_entity_poly.pdbx_strand_id
1 'polypeptide(L)'
;MEITIGTIKGRHELPVDCYLIEDSELDFNTAGKVAYTAAEELFSAAESGTTINLYITGLTRVTLAVVAAFTNAAWQRADKKLTLKIWEFNAQIKDYDHTTTYQNSFALHTNSIQTSARICYY
;
A
#
# COMPACT_ATOMS: atom_id res chain seq x y z
N MET A 1 12.30 -11.17 -6.44
CA MET A 1 11.18 -11.85 -5.74
C MET A 1 9.96 -10.97 -5.85
N GLU A 2 8.78 -11.54 -6.03
CA GLU A 2 7.51 -10.81 -6.04
C GLU A 2 6.62 -11.32 -4.92
N ILE A 3 5.92 -10.41 -4.24
CA ILE A 3 4.92 -10.72 -3.21
C ILE A 3 3.62 -10.03 -3.62
N THR A 4 2.50 -10.75 -3.62
CA THR A 4 1.18 -10.18 -3.90
C THR A 4 0.35 -10.13 -2.63
N ILE A 5 -0.14 -8.94 -2.28
CA ILE A 5 -0.82 -8.69 -1.00
C ILE A 5 -2.14 -7.95 -1.20
N GLY A 6 -3.17 -8.39 -0.50
CA GLY A 6 -4.45 -7.72 -0.40
C GLY A 6 -4.49 -6.78 0.78
N THR A 7 -5.07 -5.59 0.61
CA THR A 7 -5.19 -4.62 1.72
C THR A 7 -6.12 -5.06 2.83
N ILE A 8 -7.35 -5.42 2.49
CA ILE A 8 -8.37 -5.89 3.44
C ILE A 8 -9.11 -7.05 2.80
N LYS A 9 -9.36 -8.10 3.58
CA LYS A 9 -10.20 -9.22 3.14
C LYS A 9 -11.64 -8.76 3.04
N GLY A 10 -12.02 -8.35 1.84
CA GLY A 10 -13.38 -7.95 1.50
C GLY A 10 -14.26 -9.15 1.13
N ARG A 11 -15.45 -8.83 0.58
CA ARG A 11 -16.39 -9.84 0.03
C ARG A 11 -16.01 -10.36 -1.36
N HIS A 12 -14.95 -9.82 -1.94
CA HIS A 12 -14.44 -10.22 -3.25
C HIS A 12 -13.09 -10.90 -3.07
N GLU A 13 -12.89 -12.03 -3.74
CA GLU A 13 -11.59 -12.69 -3.77
C GLU A 13 -10.59 -11.81 -4.52
N LEU A 14 -9.44 -11.55 -3.90
CA LEU A 14 -8.30 -10.87 -4.51
C LEU A 14 -7.29 -11.93 -4.98
N PRO A 15 -6.59 -11.71 -6.12
CA PRO A 15 -5.54 -12.61 -6.58
C PRO A 15 -4.24 -12.35 -5.79
N VAL A 16 -4.26 -12.67 -4.49
CA VAL A 16 -3.19 -12.34 -3.54
C VAL A 16 -2.77 -13.56 -2.73
N ASP A 17 -1.48 -13.61 -2.37
CA ASP A 17 -0.93 -14.69 -1.54
C ASP A 17 -1.37 -14.56 -0.08
N CYS A 18 -1.55 -13.32 0.40
CA CYS A 18 -2.04 -13.02 1.74
C CYS A 18 -2.79 -11.69 1.82
N TYR A 19 -3.60 -11.53 2.88
CA TYR A 19 -4.23 -10.26 3.23
C TYR A 19 -3.45 -9.63 4.38
N LEU A 20 -3.21 -8.32 4.29
CA LEU A 20 -2.63 -7.53 5.37
C LEU A 20 -3.56 -7.43 6.56
N ILE A 21 -4.86 -7.43 6.27
CA ILE A 21 -5.90 -7.37 7.26
C ILE A 21 -6.96 -8.42 6.93
N GLU A 22 -7.01 -9.46 7.74
CA GLU A 22 -7.99 -10.57 7.63
C GLU A 22 -9.37 -10.19 8.18
N ASP A 23 -9.43 -9.16 9.04
CA ASP A 23 -10.67 -8.75 9.69
C ASP A 23 -11.46 -7.75 8.83
N SER A 24 -12.74 -8.06 8.58
CA SER A 24 -13.58 -7.30 7.65
C SER A 24 -14.13 -6.00 8.25
N GLU A 25 -13.97 -5.79 9.55
CA GLU A 25 -14.48 -4.62 10.28
C GLU A 25 -13.34 -3.83 10.92
N LEU A 26 -12.66 -3.00 10.13
CA LEU A 26 -11.75 -1.98 10.68
C LEU A 26 -12.39 -0.62 10.79
N ASP A 27 -12.23 -0.05 11.98
CA ASP A 27 -12.45 1.38 12.16
C ASP A 27 -11.35 2.19 11.45
N PHE A 28 -11.78 3.31 10.86
CA PHE A 28 -10.90 4.22 10.14
C PHE A 28 -9.74 4.74 11.01
N ASN A 29 -9.97 4.98 12.30
CA ASN A 29 -8.96 5.54 13.20
C ASN A 29 -7.86 4.51 13.53
N THR A 30 -8.14 3.22 13.34
CA THR A 30 -7.18 2.12 13.59
C THR A 30 -6.55 1.59 12.31
N ALA A 31 -7.21 1.72 11.16
CA ALA A 31 -6.77 1.15 9.88
C ALA A 31 -5.36 1.55 9.47
N GLY A 32 -5.03 2.85 9.56
CA GLY A 32 -3.69 3.33 9.20
C GLY A 32 -2.59 2.75 10.11
N LYS A 33 -2.86 2.59 11.42
CA LYS A 33 -1.88 2.04 12.37
C LYS A 33 -1.63 0.56 12.13
N VAL A 34 -2.71 -0.22 11.99
CA VAL A 34 -2.63 -1.66 11.71
C VAL A 34 -1.90 -1.90 10.39
N ALA A 35 -2.26 -1.16 9.34
CA ALA A 35 -1.59 -1.25 8.04
C ALA A 35 -0.11 -0.90 8.12
N TYR A 36 0.26 0.13 8.89
CA TYR A 36 1.65 0.53 9.07
C TYR A 36 2.47 -0.58 9.75
N THR A 37 1.96 -1.15 10.83
CA THR A 37 2.63 -2.27 11.53
C THR A 37 2.80 -3.48 10.62
N ALA A 38 1.75 -3.87 9.90
CA ALA A 38 1.82 -4.98 8.94
C ALA A 38 2.81 -4.70 7.80
N ALA A 39 2.87 -3.45 7.31
CA ALA A 39 3.84 -3.03 6.30
C ALA A 39 5.28 -3.14 6.81
N GLU A 40 5.54 -2.66 8.02
CA GLU A 40 6.86 -2.73 8.65
C GLU A 40 7.33 -4.17 8.82
N GLU A 41 6.47 -5.06 9.30
CA GLU A 41 6.78 -6.49 9.45
C GLU A 41 7.11 -7.13 8.09
N LEU A 42 6.27 -6.89 7.08
CA LEU A 42 6.48 -7.39 5.72
C LEU A 42 7.81 -6.89 5.13
N PHE A 43 8.07 -5.59 5.20
CA PHE A 43 9.29 -4.99 4.62
C PHE A 43 10.56 -5.37 5.38
N SER A 44 10.44 -5.64 6.68
CA SER A 44 11.55 -6.17 7.49
C SER A 44 11.97 -7.57 7.03
N ALA A 45 10.99 -8.43 6.78
CA ALA A 45 11.18 -9.80 6.32
C ALA A 45 11.55 -9.88 4.83
N ALA A 46 11.14 -8.91 4.01
CA ALA A 46 11.41 -8.89 2.58
C ALA A 46 12.92 -8.80 2.27
N GLU A 47 13.36 -9.54 1.26
CA GLU A 47 14.71 -9.45 0.73
C GLU A 47 14.91 -8.16 -0.08
N SER A 48 16.16 -7.73 -0.26
CA SER A 48 16.44 -6.54 -1.05
C SER A 48 16.09 -6.73 -2.53
N GLY A 49 15.49 -5.72 -3.15
CA GLY A 49 15.03 -5.80 -4.55
C GLY A 49 13.70 -6.54 -4.73
N THR A 50 12.96 -6.79 -3.64
CA THR A 50 11.61 -7.35 -3.70
C THR A 50 10.61 -6.36 -4.31
N THR A 51 9.77 -6.86 -5.20
CA THR A 51 8.59 -6.15 -5.70
C THR A 51 7.35 -6.58 -4.92
N ILE A 52 6.61 -5.63 -4.41
CA ILE A 52 5.39 -5.84 -3.62
C ILE A 52 4.22 -5.29 -4.42
N ASN A 53 3.29 -6.16 -4.78
CA ASN A 53 2.07 -5.82 -5.51
C ASN A 53 0.91 -5.71 -4.52
N LEU A 54 0.48 -4.49 -4.23
CA LEU A 54 -0.60 -4.15 -3.31
C LEU A 54 -1.93 -4.02 -4.07
N TYR A 55 -2.82 -4.98 -3.86
CA TYR A 55 -4.16 -4.99 -4.46
C TYR A 55 -5.17 -4.30 -3.53
N ILE A 56 -5.93 -3.36 -4.11
CA ILE A 56 -6.95 -2.58 -3.41
C ILE A 56 -8.30 -2.68 -4.11
N THR A 57 -9.36 -2.74 -3.32
CA THR A 57 -10.75 -2.71 -3.82
C THR A 57 -11.46 -1.48 -3.28
N GLY A 58 -11.75 -0.54 -4.18
CA GLY A 58 -12.50 0.69 -3.88
C GLY A 58 -11.70 1.70 -3.06
N LEU A 59 -11.94 2.98 -3.33
CA LEU A 59 -11.26 4.10 -2.67
C LEU A 59 -12.05 4.62 -1.46
N THR A 60 -12.18 3.77 -0.45
CA THR A 60 -12.75 4.19 0.84
C THR A 60 -11.72 4.95 1.67
N ARG A 61 -12.17 5.70 2.69
CA ARG A 61 -11.25 6.36 3.64
C ARG A 61 -10.30 5.35 4.30
N VAL A 62 -10.79 4.14 4.57
CA VAL A 62 -10.00 3.04 5.13
C VAL A 62 -8.92 2.60 4.13
N THR A 63 -9.28 2.33 2.88
CA THR A 63 -8.31 1.95 1.83
C THR A 63 -7.23 3.01 1.65
N LEU A 64 -7.61 4.29 1.63
CA LEU A 64 -6.66 5.40 1.51
C LEU A 64 -5.71 5.48 2.71
N ALA A 65 -6.20 5.26 3.93
CA ALA A 65 -5.36 5.22 5.12
C ALA A 65 -4.36 4.06 5.09
N VAL A 66 -4.78 2.88 4.61
CA VAL A 66 -3.92 1.71 4.43
C VAL A 66 -2.83 1.99 3.40
N VAL A 67 -3.20 2.51 2.22
CA VAL A 67 -2.23 2.86 1.16
C VAL A 67 -1.22 3.88 1.67
N ALA A 68 -1.67 4.96 2.31
CA ALA A 68 -0.77 5.98 2.85
C ALA A 68 0.21 5.40 3.88
N ALA A 69 -0.27 4.55 4.78
CA ALA A 69 0.57 3.86 5.75
C ALA A 69 1.63 2.97 5.08
N PHE A 70 1.23 2.22 4.05
CA PHE A 70 2.12 1.33 3.30
C PHE A 70 3.22 2.10 2.58
N THR A 71 2.87 3.18 1.88
CA THR A 71 3.86 3.99 1.17
C THR A 71 4.81 4.68 2.16
N ASN A 72 4.30 5.16 3.30
CA ASN A 72 5.12 5.78 4.35
C ASN A 72 6.11 4.78 4.97
N ALA A 73 5.71 3.54 5.23
CA ALA A 73 6.60 2.50 5.70
C ALA A 73 7.66 2.16 4.63
N ALA A 74 7.26 2.05 3.35
CA ALA A 74 8.19 1.73 2.26
C ALA A 74 9.27 2.82 2.07
N TRP A 75 8.92 4.09 2.27
CA TRP A 75 9.88 5.20 2.24
C TRP A 75 10.90 5.12 3.36
N GLN A 76 10.53 4.65 4.55
CA GLN A 76 11.45 4.53 5.69
C GLN A 76 12.45 3.38 5.52
N ARG A 77 12.19 2.40 4.64
CA ARG A 77 13.06 1.25 4.36
C ARG A 77 13.99 1.48 3.16
N ALA A 78 14.74 2.58 3.18
CA ALA A 78 15.74 2.93 2.16
C ALA A 78 16.88 1.92 2.01
N ASP A 79 17.06 1.07 3.01
CA ASP A 79 18.04 -0.02 3.03
C ASP A 79 17.67 -1.21 2.14
N LYS A 80 16.38 -1.40 1.81
CA LYS A 80 15.89 -2.64 1.17
C LYS A 80 15.69 -2.55 -0.35
N LYS A 81 15.82 -1.39 -1.00
CA LYS A 81 15.55 -1.23 -2.46
C LYS A 81 14.22 -1.87 -2.89
N LEU A 82 13.14 -1.60 -2.15
CA LEU A 82 11.82 -2.17 -2.42
C LEU A 82 11.13 -1.43 -3.58
N THR A 83 10.36 -2.18 -4.36
CA THR A 83 9.42 -1.63 -5.33
C THR A 83 8.00 -1.93 -4.87
N LEU A 84 7.16 -0.92 -4.67
CA LEU A 84 5.74 -1.07 -4.34
C LEU A 84 4.91 -0.72 -5.58
N LYS A 85 4.07 -1.65 -6.05
CA LYS A 85 3.12 -1.46 -7.14
C LYS A 85 1.71 -1.53 -6.58
N ILE A 86 0.87 -0.55 -6.91
CA ILE A 86 -0.53 -0.52 -6.49
C ILE A 86 -1.41 -0.94 -7.65
N TRP A 87 -2.30 -1.89 -7.38
CA TRP A 87 -3.27 -2.45 -8.32
C TRP A 87 -4.68 -2.15 -7.83
N GLU A 88 -5.44 -1.37 -8.58
CA GLU A 88 -6.80 -0.98 -8.23
C GLU A 88 -7.82 -1.75 -9.08
N PHE A 89 -8.88 -2.23 -8.44
CA PHE A 89 -9.96 -2.89 -9.16
C PHE A 89 -10.74 -1.90 -10.05
N ASN A 90 -10.73 -2.14 -11.35
CA ASN A 90 -11.50 -1.39 -12.33
C ASN A 90 -12.82 -2.11 -12.63
N ALA A 91 -13.92 -1.54 -12.15
CA ALA A 91 -15.26 -2.10 -12.32
C ALA A 91 -15.74 -2.15 -13.79
N GLN A 92 -15.18 -1.34 -14.69
CA GLN A 92 -15.57 -1.32 -16.10
C GLN A 92 -15.05 -2.54 -16.86
N ILE A 93 -13.81 -2.93 -16.60
CA ILE A 93 -13.17 -4.10 -17.22
C ILE A 93 -13.25 -5.36 -16.35
N LYS A 94 -13.75 -5.22 -15.11
CA LYS A 94 -13.84 -6.28 -14.09
C LYS A 94 -12.49 -6.93 -13.80
N ASP A 95 -11.43 -6.12 -13.81
CA ASP A 95 -10.05 -6.57 -13.61
C ASP A 95 -9.24 -5.50 -12.87
N TYR A 96 -8.04 -5.86 -12.41
CA TYR A 96 -7.12 -4.94 -11.74
C TYR A 96 -6.25 -4.21 -12.76
N ASP A 97 -6.16 -2.89 -12.60
CA ASP A 97 -5.26 -2.06 -13.36
C ASP A 97 -4.14 -1.53 -12.46
N HIS A 98 -2.92 -1.50 -12.99
CA HIS A 98 -1.76 -0.97 -12.27
C HIS A 98 -1.81 0.55 -12.31
N THR A 99 -2.01 1.17 -11.16
CA THR A 99 -2.21 2.61 -11.07
C THR A 99 -0.93 3.37 -10.76
N THR A 100 -0.03 2.83 -9.93
CA THR A 100 1.18 3.56 -9.51
C THR A 100 2.30 2.63 -9.06
N THR A 101 3.53 2.95 -9.45
CA THR A 101 4.76 2.32 -8.94
C THR A 101 5.54 3.31 -8.06
N TYR A 102 5.94 2.88 -6.88
CA TYR A 102 6.90 3.54 -6.01
C TYR A 102 8.19 2.72 -5.98
N GLN A 103 9.33 3.36 -6.27
CA GLN A 103 10.64 2.75 -6.14
C GLN A 103 11.46 3.53 -5.12
N ASN A 104 11.92 2.82 -4.08
CA ASN A 104 12.93 3.37 -3.20
C ASN A 104 14.30 3.13 -3.83
N SER A 105 14.67 3.97 -4.79
CA SER A 105 16.05 4.04 -5.30
C SER A 105 16.80 5.11 -4.52
N PHE A 106 17.92 4.74 -3.91
CA PHE A 106 18.86 5.67 -3.26
C PHE A 106 19.29 6.75 -4.26
N ALA A 107 18.60 7.88 -4.24
CA ALA A 107 19.05 9.14 -4.76
C ALA A 107 18.44 10.21 -3.86
N LEU A 108 19.31 10.95 -3.17
CA LEU A 108 19.01 12.29 -2.70
C LEU A 108 18.57 13.10 -3.92
N HIS A 109 17.29 13.08 -4.24
CA HIS A 109 16.69 14.07 -5.12
C HIS A 109 15.54 14.71 -4.35
N THR A 110 15.87 15.86 -3.79
CA THR A 110 14.95 16.97 -3.58
C THR A 110 14.20 17.21 -4.89
N ASN A 111 13.04 16.59 -5.05
CA ASN A 111 12.04 17.03 -6.00
C ASN A 111 10.72 17.09 -5.26
N SER A 112 10.34 18.34 -5.01
CA SER A 112 9.05 18.81 -4.57
C SER A 112 7.92 18.07 -5.27
N ILE A 113 7.36 17.05 -4.61
CA ILE A 113 5.93 16.82 -4.75
C ILE A 113 5.32 17.95 -3.93
N GLN A 114 4.85 18.99 -4.61
CA GLN A 114 3.82 19.86 -4.07
C GLN A 114 2.59 18.99 -3.79
N THR A 115 2.60 18.31 -2.65
CA THR A 115 1.35 17.86 -2.05
C THR A 115 0.70 19.13 -1.55
N SER A 116 -0.18 19.72 -2.35
CA SER A 116 -1.23 20.60 -1.85
C SER A 116 -2.19 19.77 -1.00
N ALA A 117 -1.67 19.21 0.10
CA ALA A 117 -2.47 18.71 1.20
C ALA A 117 -3.06 19.94 1.89
N ARG A 118 -4.17 20.44 1.37
CA ARG A 118 -5.10 21.24 2.15
C ARG A 118 -5.66 20.32 3.23
N ILE A 119 -4.99 20.31 4.38
CA ILE A 119 -5.56 19.81 5.62
C ILE A 119 -6.64 20.83 6.01
N CYS A 120 -7.89 20.52 5.66
CA CYS A 120 -9.04 21.20 6.22
C CYS A 120 -9.21 20.70 7.65
N TYR A 121 -8.81 21.52 8.62
CA TYR A 121 -9.28 21.41 10.00
C TYR A 121 -10.73 21.90 10.04
N TYR A 122 -11.63 21.08 10.56
CA TYR A 122 -12.92 21.54 11.09
C TYR A 122 -12.83 21.51 12.61
#